data_AF-A0A1J0A3V1-F1
#
_entry.id   AF-A0A1J0A3V1-F1
#
_cell.length_a   1.000
_cell.length_b   1.000
_cell.length_c   1.000
_cell.angle_alpha   90.00
_cell.angle_beta   90.00
_cell.angle_gamma   90.00
#
_symmetry.space_group_name_H-M   'P 1'
#
loop_
_entity.id
_entity.type
_entity.pdbx_description
1 polymer ?
#
loop_
_entity_poly.entity_id
_entity_poly.type
_entity_poly.pdbx_seq_one_letter_code
_entity_poly.pdbx_strand_id
1 'polypeptide(L)'
;MRRDGGAMINEHLEEANRLFEEAMKESTNKINTFEKTFWYRQLSYSEQMISRQTILYISEYMFDYHFQTLSEWDEVALQDILLDIFPHEIVAGPKFFEKAVIVLVKFFEFLHYHEQYPQGLSLAKKTKGLSDMILVEVDSLLRHSPEENLLSLGEELGLDTSSLDDIDFLYKLAEAIQEKDARSQRIVPIKTRRI
;
A
#
# COMPACT_ATOMS: atom_id res chain seq x y z
N MET A 1 12.08 -9.40 44.69
CA MET A 1 10.79 -9.31 43.97
C MET A 1 10.95 -8.27 42.87
N ARG A 2 11.03 -8.71 41.61
CA ARG A 2 10.85 -7.85 40.43
C ARG A 2 9.91 -8.61 39.52
N ARG A 3 8.62 -8.30 39.60
CA ARG A 3 7.52 -8.87 38.77
C ARG A 3 6.71 -7.77 38.07
N ASP A 4 7.21 -6.55 38.02
CA ASP A 4 6.43 -5.40 37.51
C ASP A 4 6.75 -5.05 36.05
N GLY A 5 7.84 -5.60 35.48
CA GLY A 5 8.22 -5.32 34.08
C GLY A 5 7.33 -5.99 33.04
N GLY A 6 6.78 -7.17 33.34
CA GLY A 6 5.92 -7.91 32.40
C GLY A 6 4.49 -7.38 32.31
N ALA A 7 3.96 -6.83 33.41
CA ALA A 7 2.63 -6.22 33.44
C ALA A 7 2.63 -4.86 32.72
N MET A 8 3.65 -4.03 32.94
CA MET A 8 3.77 -2.72 32.29
C MET A 8 3.94 -2.81 30.77
N ILE A 9 4.71 -3.79 30.26
CA ILE A 9 4.89 -4.00 28.81
C ILE A 9 3.55 -4.40 28.15
N ASN A 10 2.73 -5.18 28.84
CA ASN A 10 1.43 -5.59 28.33
C ASN A 10 0.44 -4.41 28.28
N GLU A 11 0.45 -3.55 29.30
CA GLU A 11 -0.40 -2.34 29.33
C GLU A 11 -0.03 -1.31 28.24
N HIS A 12 1.26 -1.08 28.00
CA HIS A 12 1.70 -0.16 26.94
C HIS A 12 1.38 -0.69 25.53
N LEU A 13 1.48 -2.00 25.33
CA LEU A 13 1.13 -2.64 24.06
C LEU A 13 -0.39 -2.60 23.82
N GLU A 14 -1.19 -2.85 24.85
CA GLU A 14 -2.65 -2.74 24.78
C GLU A 14 -3.10 -1.30 24.47
N GLU A 15 -2.46 -0.31 25.09
CA GLU A 15 -2.74 1.10 24.82
C GLU A 15 -2.38 1.50 23.38
N ALA A 16 -1.20 1.11 22.90
CA ALA A 16 -0.77 1.39 21.53
C ALA A 16 -1.73 0.78 20.50
N ASN A 17 -2.14 -0.49 20.71
CA ASN A 17 -3.11 -1.15 19.85
C ASN A 17 -4.47 -0.44 19.86
N ARG A 18 -4.93 0.04 21.03
CA ARG A 18 -6.18 0.79 21.11
C ARG A 18 -6.12 2.08 20.29
N LEU A 19 -5.01 2.82 20.39
CA LEU A 19 -4.82 4.06 19.63
C LEU A 19 -4.76 3.80 18.12
N PHE A 20 -4.10 2.72 17.70
CA PHE A 20 -4.07 2.29 16.30
C PHE A 20 -5.48 1.98 15.78
N GLU A 21 -6.24 1.17 16.51
CA GLU A 21 -7.62 0.81 16.15
C GLU A 21 -8.54 2.04 16.08
N GLU A 22 -8.37 3.00 16.98
CA GLU A 22 -9.10 4.27 16.96
C GLU A 22 -8.75 5.10 15.70
N ALA A 23 -7.46 5.22 15.36
CA ALA A 23 -7.00 5.93 14.17
C ALA A 23 -7.48 5.26 12.86
N MET A 24 -7.41 3.94 12.79
CA MET A 24 -7.87 3.18 11.62
C MET A 24 -9.39 3.21 11.48
N LYS A 25 -10.13 3.24 12.60
CA LYS A 25 -11.57 3.44 12.60
C LYS A 25 -11.96 4.83 12.12
N GLU A 26 -11.24 5.87 12.54
CA GLU A 26 -11.45 7.24 12.02
C GLU A 26 -11.29 7.24 10.50
N SER A 27 -10.16 6.74 10.00
CA SER A 27 -9.84 6.69 8.58
C SER A 27 -10.89 5.90 7.78
N THR A 28 -11.30 4.73 8.27
CA THR A 28 -12.36 3.91 7.67
C THR A 28 -13.68 4.65 7.57
N ASN A 29 -14.08 5.39 8.61
CA ASN A 29 -15.30 6.18 8.58
C ASN A 29 -15.23 7.28 7.51
N LYS A 30 -14.09 7.95 7.37
CA LYS A 30 -13.89 8.99 6.35
C LYS A 30 -13.88 8.42 4.94
N ILE A 31 -13.29 7.24 4.74
CA ILE A 31 -13.35 6.53 3.45
C ILE A 31 -14.81 6.18 3.11
N ASN A 32 -15.57 5.62 4.05
CA ASN A 32 -16.97 5.25 3.82
C ASN A 32 -17.85 6.46 3.47
N THR A 33 -17.51 7.64 3.99
CA THR A 33 -18.15 8.90 3.59
C THR A 33 -17.66 9.31 2.21
N PHE A 34 -16.35 9.37 1.98
CA PHE A 34 -15.70 9.74 0.72
C PHE A 34 -16.31 9.02 -0.49
N GLU A 35 -16.50 7.70 -0.40
CA GLU A 35 -17.06 6.87 -1.49
C GLU A 35 -18.48 7.27 -1.93
N LYS A 36 -19.21 8.00 -1.09
CA LYS A 36 -20.57 8.48 -1.38
C LYS A 36 -20.58 9.89 -1.96
N THR A 37 -19.43 10.55 -2.00
CA THR A 37 -19.31 11.96 -2.36
C THR A 37 -19.03 12.19 -3.83
N PHE A 38 -19.11 13.46 -4.23
CA PHE A 38 -18.73 13.90 -5.56
C PHE A 38 -17.23 13.68 -5.85
N TRP A 39 -16.33 13.88 -4.88
CA TRP A 39 -14.88 13.71 -5.09
C TRP A 39 -14.52 12.28 -5.51
N TYR A 40 -15.13 11.27 -4.88
CA TYR A 40 -14.95 9.88 -5.30
C TYR A 40 -15.50 9.61 -6.70
N ARG A 41 -16.67 10.19 -7.04
CA ARG A 41 -17.26 10.04 -8.38
C ARG A 41 -16.43 10.69 -9.49
N GLN A 42 -15.50 11.59 -9.16
CA GLN A 42 -14.55 12.16 -10.12
C GLN A 42 -13.40 11.22 -10.46
N LEU A 43 -13.15 10.20 -9.63
CA LEU A 43 -12.14 9.18 -9.91
C LEU A 43 -12.59 8.28 -11.05
N SER A 44 -11.63 7.83 -11.86
CA SER A 44 -11.87 6.78 -12.85
C SER A 44 -12.24 5.45 -12.17
N TYR A 45 -12.85 4.52 -12.91
CA TYR A 45 -13.21 3.21 -12.33
C TYR A 45 -11.99 2.50 -11.72
N SER A 46 -10.84 2.53 -12.39
CA SER A 46 -9.62 1.91 -11.86
C SER A 46 -9.06 2.62 -10.62
N GLU A 47 -9.19 3.94 -10.53
CA GLU A 47 -8.80 4.70 -9.32
C GLU A 47 -9.74 4.39 -8.15
N GLN A 48 -11.04 4.26 -8.41
CA GLN A 48 -12.04 3.87 -7.41
C GLN A 48 -11.77 2.48 -6.83
N MET A 49 -11.32 1.52 -7.65
CA MET A 49 -11.01 0.16 -7.19
C MET A 49 -9.86 0.13 -6.19
N ILE A 50 -8.83 0.96 -6.38
CA ILE A 50 -7.69 0.98 -5.46
C ILE A 50 -7.88 1.96 -4.29
N SER A 51 -8.87 2.86 -4.35
CA SER A 51 -8.87 4.05 -3.49
C SER A 51 -8.95 3.73 -2.01
N ARG A 52 -9.83 2.80 -1.61
CA ARG A 52 -9.99 2.41 -0.20
C ARG A 52 -8.67 1.89 0.33
N GLN A 53 -8.06 0.96 -0.39
CA GLN A 53 -6.83 0.30 0.03
C GLN A 53 -5.66 1.28 0.09
N THR A 54 -5.49 2.14 -0.93
CA THR A 54 -4.50 3.21 -0.91
C THR A 54 -4.63 4.10 0.33
N ILE A 55 -5.85 4.58 0.63
CA ILE A 55 -6.05 5.49 1.78
C ILE A 55 -5.78 4.75 3.10
N LEU A 56 -6.19 3.48 3.22
CA LEU A 56 -5.92 2.68 4.42
C LEU A 56 -4.42 2.47 4.63
N TYR A 57 -3.66 2.10 3.59
CA TYR A 57 -2.21 1.93 3.72
C TYR A 57 -1.51 3.20 4.14
N ILE A 58 -1.83 4.34 3.51
CA ILE A 58 -1.25 5.61 3.95
C ILE A 58 -1.66 5.93 5.39
N SER A 59 -2.88 5.59 5.81
CA SER A 59 -3.32 5.82 7.19
C SER A 59 -2.58 4.97 8.21
N GLU A 60 -2.37 3.70 7.88
CA GLU A 60 -1.56 2.77 8.67
C GLU A 60 -0.12 3.28 8.79
N TYR A 61 0.52 3.65 7.67
CA TYR A 61 1.90 4.15 7.71
C TYR A 61 2.04 5.48 8.44
N MET A 62 1.10 6.42 8.26
CA MET A 62 1.12 7.68 9.00
C MET A 62 1.03 7.46 10.52
N PHE A 63 0.29 6.43 10.96
CA PHE A 63 0.24 6.07 12.37
C PHE A 63 1.50 5.33 12.81
N ASP A 64 1.94 4.32 12.08
CA ASP A 64 3.05 3.45 12.49
C ASP A 64 4.39 4.19 12.54
N TYR A 65 4.63 5.09 11.60
CA TYR A 65 5.91 5.79 11.47
C TYR A 65 5.92 7.17 12.11
N HIS A 66 4.77 7.86 12.14
CA HIS A 66 4.69 9.22 12.67
C HIS A 66 3.71 9.41 13.84
N PHE A 67 3.00 8.36 14.26
CA PHE A 67 1.97 8.42 15.30
C PHE A 67 0.91 9.50 15.05
N GLN A 68 0.55 9.73 13.78
CA GLN A 68 -0.41 10.76 13.40
C GLN A 68 -1.77 10.16 13.06
N THR A 69 -2.82 10.67 13.73
CA THR A 69 -4.21 10.45 13.29
C THR A 69 -4.54 11.33 12.08
N LEU A 70 -5.61 11.01 11.36
CA LEU A 70 -5.96 11.70 10.11
C LEU A 70 -6.09 13.23 10.27
N SER A 71 -6.58 13.68 11.42
CA SER A 71 -6.72 15.09 11.76
C SER A 71 -5.39 15.80 12.04
N GLU A 72 -4.31 15.04 12.26
CA GLU A 72 -2.98 15.53 12.63
C GLU A 72 -1.98 15.45 11.47
N TRP A 73 -2.35 14.83 10.35
CA TRP A 73 -1.45 14.66 9.20
C TRP A 73 -0.80 15.97 8.75
N ASP A 74 0.52 15.95 8.61
CA ASP A 74 1.29 17.07 8.10
C ASP A 74 2.06 16.74 6.80
N GLU A 75 2.54 17.78 6.13
CA GLU A 75 3.22 17.64 4.83
C GLU A 75 4.58 16.93 4.91
N VAL A 76 5.26 16.99 6.06
CA VAL A 76 6.60 16.41 6.25
C VAL A 76 6.46 14.91 6.44
N ALA A 77 5.58 14.49 7.34
CA ALA A 77 5.24 13.09 7.54
C ALA A 77 4.69 12.47 6.26
N LEU A 78 3.76 13.14 5.58
CA LEU A 78 3.21 12.63 4.31
C LEU A 78 4.29 12.49 3.22
N GLN A 79 5.27 13.39 3.17
CA GLN A 79 6.37 13.27 2.21
C GLN A 79 7.23 12.03 2.51
N ASP A 80 7.60 11.83 3.78
CA ASP A 80 8.37 10.65 4.22
C ASP A 80 7.62 9.37 3.86
N ILE A 81 6.33 9.28 4.20
CA ILE A 81 5.51 8.12 3.80
C ILE A 81 5.51 7.91 2.28
N LEU A 82 5.28 8.95 1.49
CA LEU A 82 5.09 8.79 0.04
C LEU A 82 6.38 8.51 -0.73
N LEU A 83 7.55 8.92 -0.21
CA LEU A 83 8.82 8.73 -0.89
C LEU A 83 9.59 7.52 -0.34
N ASP A 84 9.59 7.33 0.97
CA ASP A 84 10.52 6.41 1.62
C ASP A 84 9.83 5.11 2.07
N ILE A 85 8.53 5.13 2.40
CA ILE A 85 7.83 3.94 2.94
C ILE A 85 6.93 3.30 1.90
N PHE A 86 5.98 4.05 1.35
CA PHE A 86 4.95 3.52 0.45
C PHE A 86 5.52 2.82 -0.80
N PRO A 87 6.54 3.37 -1.49
CA PRO A 87 7.16 2.69 -2.64
C PRO A 87 7.90 1.39 -2.29
N HIS A 88 8.38 1.27 -1.04
CA HIS A 88 9.14 0.12 -0.58
C HIS A 88 8.25 -1.00 -0.03
N GLU A 89 7.12 -0.64 0.58
CA GLU A 89 6.17 -1.61 1.15
C GLU A 89 5.22 -2.19 0.10
N ILE A 90 4.99 -1.49 -1.02
CA ILE A 90 4.08 -1.94 -2.07
C ILE A 90 4.85 -2.26 -3.35
N VAL A 91 4.88 -3.54 -3.72
CA VAL A 91 5.34 -3.96 -5.03
C VAL A 91 4.23 -3.77 -6.05
N ALA A 92 4.31 -2.69 -6.83
CA ALA A 92 3.41 -2.45 -7.96
C ALA A 92 4.11 -1.62 -9.04
N GLY A 93 3.57 -1.65 -10.27
CA GLY A 93 4.12 -0.85 -11.36
C GLY A 93 3.85 0.66 -11.19
N PRO A 94 4.57 1.54 -11.91
CA PRO A 94 4.40 3.00 -11.82
C PRO A 94 2.95 3.49 -11.99
N LYS A 95 2.16 2.81 -12.86
CA LYS A 95 0.74 3.12 -13.08
C LYS A 95 -0.12 2.99 -11.82
N PHE A 96 0.22 2.09 -10.90
CA PHE A 96 -0.47 2.00 -9.61
C PHE A 96 -0.24 3.28 -8.80
N PHE A 97 1.02 3.72 -8.70
CA PHE A 97 1.38 4.91 -7.94
C PHE A 97 0.83 6.19 -8.56
N GLU A 98 0.76 6.30 -9.88
CA GLU A 98 0.06 7.39 -10.57
C GLU A 98 -1.41 7.48 -10.11
N LYS A 99 -2.13 6.36 -10.11
CA LYS A 99 -3.52 6.30 -9.66
C LYS A 99 -3.64 6.60 -8.16
N ALA A 100 -2.72 6.06 -7.35
CA ALA A 100 -2.69 6.30 -5.90
C ALA A 100 -2.52 7.79 -5.58
N VAL A 101 -1.63 8.50 -6.28
CA VAL A 101 -1.46 9.95 -6.15
C VAL A 101 -2.76 10.69 -6.48
N ILE A 102 -3.45 10.33 -7.56
CA ILE A 102 -4.74 10.95 -7.93
C ILE A 102 -5.79 10.72 -6.85
N VAL A 103 -5.91 9.48 -6.35
CA VAL A 103 -6.80 9.12 -5.24
C VAL A 103 -6.54 9.99 -4.03
N LEU A 104 -5.28 10.07 -3.59
CA LEU A 104 -4.90 10.82 -2.39
C LEU A 104 -5.21 12.31 -2.53
N VAL A 105 -4.89 12.90 -3.68
CA VAL A 105 -5.25 14.31 -3.97
C VAL A 105 -6.76 14.52 -3.83
N LYS A 106 -7.58 13.62 -4.40
CA LYS A 106 -9.04 13.74 -4.32
C LYS A 106 -9.58 13.50 -2.91
N PHE A 107 -8.98 12.58 -2.18
CA PHE A 107 -9.33 12.34 -0.79
C PHE A 107 -9.01 13.56 0.09
N PHE A 108 -7.85 14.18 -0.09
CA PHE A 108 -7.46 15.39 0.65
C PHE A 108 -8.31 16.62 0.30
N GLU A 109 -8.70 16.78 -0.97
CA GLU A 109 -9.71 17.77 -1.36
C GLU A 109 -11.04 17.52 -0.63
N PHE A 110 -11.50 16.27 -0.57
CA PHE A 110 -12.68 15.88 0.20
C PHE A 110 -12.54 16.23 1.69
N LEU A 111 -11.42 15.87 2.33
CA LEU A 111 -11.20 16.15 3.74
C LEU A 111 -11.27 17.65 4.03
N HIS A 112 -10.73 18.49 3.14
CA HIS A 112 -10.79 19.92 3.32
C HIS A 112 -12.21 20.49 3.14
N TYR A 113 -12.83 20.23 2.00
CA TYR A 113 -14.08 20.90 1.63
C TYR A 113 -15.32 20.31 2.31
N HIS A 114 -15.33 19.01 2.59
CA HIS A 114 -16.46 18.31 3.19
C HIS A 114 -16.28 18.08 4.69
N GLU A 115 -15.12 17.56 5.10
CA GLU A 115 -14.85 17.22 6.50
C GLU A 115 -14.23 18.38 7.30
N GLN A 116 -13.90 19.49 6.64
CA GLN A 116 -13.36 20.71 7.24
C GLN A 116 -11.97 20.54 7.87
N TYR A 117 -11.14 19.62 7.34
CA TYR A 117 -9.77 19.42 7.82
C TYR A 117 -8.90 20.55 7.22
N PRO A 118 -8.36 21.47 8.03
CA PRO A 118 -7.70 22.67 7.53
C PRO A 118 -6.46 22.36 6.68
N GLN A 119 -5.76 21.28 6.99
CA GLN A 119 -4.57 20.82 6.29
C GLN A 119 -4.85 20.19 4.91
N GLY A 120 -6.09 19.78 4.61
CA GLY A 120 -6.37 18.94 3.44
C GLY A 120 -5.90 19.53 2.10
N LEU A 121 -6.06 20.84 1.87
CA LEU A 121 -5.54 21.46 0.64
C LEU A 121 -4.02 21.53 0.56
N SER A 122 -3.35 21.64 1.70
CA SER A 122 -1.89 21.67 1.78
C SER A 122 -1.34 20.28 1.47
N LEU A 123 -1.91 19.23 2.06
CA LEU A 123 -1.61 17.83 1.74
C LEU A 123 -1.87 17.51 0.26
N ALA A 124 -3.02 17.90 -0.29
CA ALA A 124 -3.35 17.70 -1.71
C ALA A 124 -2.30 18.32 -2.65
N LYS A 125 -1.88 19.56 -2.36
CA LYS A 125 -0.84 20.25 -3.15
C LYS A 125 0.50 19.54 -3.01
N LYS A 126 0.86 19.11 -1.80
CA LYS A 126 2.10 18.41 -1.52
C LYS A 126 2.17 17.09 -2.28
N THR A 127 1.16 16.23 -2.15
CA THR A 127 1.07 14.95 -2.88
C THR A 127 1.20 15.15 -4.38
N LYS A 128 0.48 16.13 -4.94
CA LYS A 128 0.59 16.45 -6.37
C LYS A 128 2.01 16.88 -6.77
N GLY A 129 2.68 17.67 -5.93
CA GLY A 129 4.06 18.12 -6.16
C GLY A 129 5.11 17.02 -6.01
N LEU A 130 4.79 15.91 -5.35
CA LEU A 130 5.68 14.77 -5.16
C LEU A 130 5.52 13.70 -6.26
N SER A 131 4.49 13.79 -7.11
CA SER A 131 4.14 12.77 -8.11
C SER A 131 5.35 12.27 -8.90
N ASP A 132 6.14 13.17 -9.50
CA ASP A 132 7.28 12.77 -10.32
C ASP A 132 8.39 12.08 -9.51
N MET A 133 8.60 12.49 -8.26
CA MET A 133 9.62 11.89 -7.38
C MET A 133 9.22 10.47 -6.98
N ILE A 134 7.94 10.25 -6.65
CA ILE A 134 7.39 8.93 -6.32
C ILE A 134 7.62 7.97 -7.50
N LEU A 135 7.33 8.42 -8.73
CA LEU A 135 7.49 7.56 -9.91
C LEU A 135 8.95 7.26 -10.24
N VAL A 136 9.85 8.22 -10.04
CA VAL A 136 11.30 8.00 -10.20
C VAL A 136 11.80 6.98 -9.17
N GLU A 137 11.34 7.07 -7.93
CA GLU A 137 11.72 6.13 -6.88
C GLU A 137 11.23 4.71 -7.21
N VAL A 138 9.95 4.57 -7.59
CA VAL A 138 9.37 3.27 -7.99
C VAL A 138 10.11 2.65 -9.18
N ASP A 139 10.44 3.43 -10.21
CA ASP A 139 11.23 2.94 -11.35
C ASP A 139 12.62 2.47 -10.91
N SER A 140 13.26 3.21 -10.00
CA SER A 140 14.56 2.85 -9.44
C SER A 140 14.50 1.56 -8.63
N LEU A 141 13.46 1.35 -7.84
CA LEU A 141 13.25 0.14 -7.02
C LEU A 141 12.98 -1.10 -7.86
N LEU A 142 12.21 -0.95 -8.94
CA LEU A 142 11.88 -2.07 -9.83
C LEU A 142 13.06 -2.44 -10.73
N ARG A 143 13.86 -1.47 -11.18
CA ARG A 143 14.90 -1.72 -12.18
C ARG A 143 15.88 -2.80 -11.73
N HIS A 144 16.03 -3.83 -12.57
CA HIS A 144 16.87 -5.00 -12.32
C HIS A 144 16.43 -5.87 -11.13
N SER A 145 15.20 -5.70 -10.66
CA SER A 145 14.64 -6.50 -9.57
C SER A 145 13.90 -7.74 -10.08
N PRO A 146 13.70 -8.77 -9.23
CA PRO A 146 12.79 -9.88 -9.54
C PRO A 146 11.37 -9.41 -9.87
N GLU A 147 10.92 -8.34 -9.23
CA GLU A 147 9.59 -7.75 -9.37
C GLU A 147 9.38 -7.13 -10.75
N GLU A 148 10.39 -6.47 -11.34
CA GLU A 148 10.32 -6.00 -12.74
C GLU A 148 10.01 -7.15 -13.71
N ASN A 149 10.66 -8.30 -13.53
CA ASN A 149 10.41 -9.48 -14.37
C ASN A 149 9.01 -10.05 -14.12
N LEU A 150 8.57 -10.07 -12.85
CA LEU A 150 7.25 -10.59 -12.48
C LEU A 150 6.13 -9.73 -13.05
N LEU A 151 6.25 -8.39 -12.95
CA LEU A 151 5.29 -7.46 -13.52
C LEU A 151 5.28 -7.55 -15.05
N SER A 152 6.45 -7.66 -15.69
CA SER A 152 6.55 -7.87 -17.15
C SER A 152 5.81 -9.14 -17.60
N LEU A 153 5.99 -10.25 -16.87
CA LEU A 153 5.23 -11.49 -17.12
C LEU A 153 3.72 -11.27 -16.93
N GLY A 154 3.31 -10.50 -15.94
CA GLY A 154 1.92 -10.09 -15.75
C GLY A 154 1.33 -9.41 -16.98
N GLU A 155 2.05 -8.45 -17.56
CA GLU A 155 1.62 -7.77 -18.77
C GLU A 155 1.52 -8.74 -19.96
N GLU A 156 2.48 -9.66 -20.11
CA GLU A 156 2.44 -10.72 -21.14
C GLU A 156 1.24 -11.65 -20.99
N LEU A 157 0.82 -11.93 -19.75
CA LEU A 157 -0.36 -12.73 -19.43
C LEU A 157 -1.68 -11.94 -19.52
N GLY A 158 -1.62 -10.64 -19.81
CA GLY A 158 -2.78 -9.76 -19.93
C GLY A 158 -3.40 -9.34 -18.59
N LEU A 159 -2.62 -9.39 -17.50
CA LEU A 159 -3.03 -8.93 -16.18
C LEU A 159 -2.85 -7.42 -16.02
N ASP A 160 -3.66 -6.82 -15.15
CA ASP A 160 -3.51 -5.42 -14.78
C ASP A 160 -2.43 -5.29 -13.69
N THR A 161 -1.21 -4.90 -14.09
CA THR A 161 -0.08 -4.64 -13.17
C THR A 161 -0.24 -3.42 -12.27
N SER A 162 -1.41 -2.78 -12.31
CA SER A 162 -1.84 -1.77 -11.34
C SER A 162 -2.96 -2.25 -10.42
N SER A 163 -3.38 -3.50 -10.54
CA SER A 163 -4.27 -4.19 -9.61
C SER A 163 -3.45 -5.02 -8.63
N LEU A 164 -3.58 -4.74 -7.34
CA LEU A 164 -2.88 -5.51 -6.31
C LEU A 164 -3.36 -6.96 -6.25
N ASP A 165 -4.61 -7.23 -6.63
CA ASP A 165 -5.15 -8.59 -6.72
C ASP A 165 -4.47 -9.40 -7.84
N ASP A 166 -4.22 -8.77 -8.99
CA ASP A 166 -3.54 -9.42 -10.12
C ASP A 166 -2.04 -9.64 -9.81
N ILE A 167 -1.42 -8.71 -9.07
CA ILE A 167 -0.05 -8.85 -8.59
C ILE A 167 0.05 -9.99 -7.57
N ASP A 168 -0.85 -10.07 -6.59
CA ASP A 168 -0.90 -11.18 -5.62
C ASP A 168 -1.10 -12.53 -6.33
N PHE A 169 -1.92 -12.57 -7.38
CA PHE A 169 -2.04 -13.75 -8.23
C PHE A 169 -0.71 -14.14 -8.90
N LEU A 170 0.07 -13.18 -9.40
CA LEU A 170 1.39 -13.44 -9.97
C LEU A 170 2.36 -14.03 -8.96
N TYR A 171 2.38 -13.52 -7.74
CA TYR A 171 3.20 -14.07 -6.66
C TYR A 171 2.82 -15.51 -6.33
N LYS A 172 1.53 -15.80 -6.17
CA LYS A 172 1.02 -17.16 -5.94
C LYS A 172 1.38 -18.10 -7.08
N LEU A 173 1.34 -17.62 -8.32
CA LEU A 173 1.75 -18.38 -9.50
C LEU A 173 3.26 -18.68 -9.45
N ALA A 174 4.08 -17.68 -9.15
CA ALA A 174 5.54 -17.84 -9.04
C ALA A 174 5.91 -18.86 -7.95
N GLU A 175 5.28 -18.79 -6.78
CA GLU A 175 5.46 -19.76 -5.70
C GLU A 175 5.06 -21.18 -6.13
N ALA A 176 3.90 -21.34 -6.79
CA ALA A 176 3.42 -22.63 -7.25
C ALA A 176 4.35 -23.28 -8.30
N ILE A 177 4.98 -22.47 -9.15
CA ILE A 177 5.98 -22.95 -10.12
C ILE A 177 7.25 -23.40 -9.40
N GLN A 178 7.76 -22.59 -8.47
CA GLN A 178 8.94 -22.94 -7.68
C GLN A 178 8.73 -24.22 -6.85
N GLU A 179 7.56 -24.40 -6.24
CA GLU A 179 7.23 -25.63 -5.52
C GLU A 179 7.19 -26.87 -6.43
N LYS A 180 6.67 -26.74 -7.66
CA LYS A 180 6.63 -27.85 -8.62
C LYS A 180 8.01 -28.23 -9.11
N ASP A 181 8.89 -27.27 -9.32
CA ASP A 181 10.29 -27.54 -9.68
C ASP A 181 11.04 -28.22 -8.53
N ALA A 182 10.85 -27.75 -7.29
CA ALA A 182 11.42 -28.38 -6.11
C ALA A 182 10.93 -29.83 -5.89
N ARG A 183 9.65 -30.10 -6.18
CA ARG A 183 9.08 -31.48 -6.14
C ARG A 183 9.60 -32.34 -7.29
N SER A 184 9.75 -31.78 -8.49
CA SER A 184 10.25 -32.51 -9.67
C SER A 184 11.73 -32.87 -9.53
N GLN A 185 12.54 -32.02 -8.90
CA GLN A 185 13.95 -32.31 -8.59
C GLN A 185 14.14 -33.37 -7.50
N ARG A 186 13.15 -33.60 -6.64
CA ARG A 186 13.17 -34.68 -5.62
C ARG A 186 12.80 -36.05 -6.18
N ILE A 187 12.27 -36.13 -7.40
CA ILE A 187 12.01 -37.41 -8.08
C ILE A 187 13.32 -37.82 -8.77
N VAL A 188 14.14 -38.63 -8.09
CA VAL A 188 15.30 -39.29 -8.70
C VAL A 188 14.81 -40.08 -9.91
N PRO A 189 15.42 -39.96 -11.11
CA PRO A 189 15.03 -40.76 -12.24
C PRO A 189 15.26 -42.23 -11.89
N ILE A 190 14.18 -43.02 -11.86
CA ILE A 190 14.25 -44.47 -11.82
C ILE A 190 15.10 -44.87 -13.02
N LYS A 191 16.34 -45.28 -12.76
CA LYS A 191 17.23 -45.87 -13.77
C LYS A 191 16.44 -46.96 -14.48
N THR A 192 16.08 -46.71 -15.73
CA THR A 192 15.60 -47.72 -16.65
C THR A 192 16.75 -48.71 -16.83
N ARG A 193 16.75 -49.82 -16.09
CA ARG A 193 17.61 -50.94 -16.39
C ARG A 193 17.12 -51.54 -17.70
N ARG A 194 17.81 -51.20 -18.80
CA ARG A 194 17.95 -52.13 -19.92
C ARG A 194 18.74 -53.34 -19.40
N ILE A 195 18.07 -54.48 -19.29
CA ILE A 195 18.24 -55.75 -20.04
C ILE A 195 17.22 -56.72 -19.41
#